data_AF-A0A933A3H5-F1
#
_entry.id   AF-A0A933A3H5-F1
#
_cell.length_a   1.000
_cell.length_b   1.000
_cell.length_c   1.000
_cell.angle_alpha   90.00
_cell.angle_beta   90.00
_cell.angle_gamma   90.00
#
_symmetry.space_group_name_H-M   'P 1'
#
loop_
_entity.id
_entity.type
_entity.pdbx_description
1 polymer ?
#
loop_
_entity_poly.entity_id
_entity_poly.type
_entity_poly.pdbx_seq_one_letter_code
_entity_poly.pdbx_strand_id
1 'polypeptide(L)'
;MNYGLVKTGSDRGINGGVGAGQGGMAWVTVYVEVDDPQAYLKRIERMGGKTVVPVTDIPGMVTFAVFADPEGNKVGLVKSMR
;
A
#
# COMPACT_ATOMS: atom_id res chain seq x y z
N MET A 1 -2.97 -8.80 -16.51
CA MET A 1 -1.85 -8.33 -15.65
C MET A 1 -0.98 -9.54 -15.33
N ASN A 2 0.32 -9.50 -15.64
CA ASN A 2 1.26 -10.48 -15.08
C ASN A 2 1.53 -10.07 -13.62
N TYR A 3 0.68 -10.57 -12.72
CA TYR A 3 0.80 -10.34 -11.28
C TYR A 3 0.67 -11.70 -10.57
N GLY A 4 1.74 -12.11 -9.90
CA GLY A 4 1.78 -13.31 -9.07
C GLY A 4 1.50 -12.96 -7.62
N LEU A 5 0.59 -13.69 -6.98
CA LEU A 5 0.34 -13.58 -5.55
C LEU A 5 1.34 -14.43 -4.76
N VAL A 6 1.92 -13.85 -3.72
CA VAL A 6 2.83 -14.53 -2.79
C VAL A 6 2.08 -14.78 -1.50
N LYS A 7 1.82 -16.06 -1.18
CA LYS A 7 1.22 -16.45 0.10
C LYS A 7 2.29 -16.51 1.17
N THR A 8 2.16 -15.71 2.22
CA THR A 8 3.12 -15.67 3.34
C THR A 8 2.89 -16.77 4.36
N GLY A 9 1.69 -17.37 4.39
CA GLY A 9 1.29 -18.35 5.40
C GLY A 9 1.06 -17.74 6.79
N SER A 10 1.04 -16.41 6.89
CA SER A 10 0.77 -15.69 8.13
C SER A 10 -0.73 -15.53 8.35
N ASP A 11 -1.17 -15.68 9.60
CA ASP A 11 -2.55 -15.40 10.02
C ASP A 11 -2.81 -13.90 10.22
N ARG A 12 -1.78 -13.05 10.04
CA ARG A 12 -1.85 -11.59 10.18
C ARG A 12 -1.12 -10.85 9.07
N GLY A 13 -1.52 -9.60 8.83
CA GLY A 13 -0.95 -8.73 7.82
C GLY A 13 -1.44 -9.07 6.41
N ILE A 14 -0.67 -8.67 5.40
CA ILE A 14 -0.97 -8.96 4.00
C ILE A 14 -0.10 -10.07 3.42
N ASN A 15 -0.65 -10.73 2.42
CA ASN A 15 0.15 -11.45 1.44
C ASN A 15 0.98 -10.48 0.59
N GLY A 16 1.94 -11.01 -0.17
CA GLY A 16 2.72 -10.25 -1.12
C GLY A 16 2.21 -10.38 -2.55
N GLY A 17 2.85 -9.65 -3.46
CA GLY A 17 2.71 -9.91 -4.87
C GLY A 17 3.87 -9.34 -5.68
N VAL A 18 4.11 -9.97 -6.82
CA VAL A 18 5.17 -9.62 -7.76
C VAL A 18 4.52 -9.39 -9.11
N GLY A 19 4.75 -8.23 -9.71
CA GLY A 19 4.24 -7.91 -11.03
C GLY A 19 5.19 -7.00 -11.79
N ALA A 20 4.84 -6.74 -13.04
CA ALA A 20 5.58 -5.79 -13.86
C ALA A 20 5.54 -4.38 -13.24
N GLY A 21 6.68 -3.69 -13.27
CA GLY A 21 6.74 -2.28 -12.92
C GLY A 21 5.94 -1.40 -13.89
N GLN A 22 5.21 -0.42 -13.37
CA GLN A 22 4.65 0.70 -14.12
C GLN A 22 5.75 1.41 -14.88
N GLY A 23 5.51 1.64 -16.18
CA GLY A 23 6.47 2.29 -17.06
C GLY A 23 7.78 1.51 -17.22
N GLY A 24 7.83 0.23 -16.85
CA GLY A 24 9.04 -0.59 -16.91
C GLY A 24 10.05 -0.36 -15.78
N MET A 25 9.75 0.52 -14.81
CA MET A 25 10.65 0.78 -13.69
C MET A 25 10.37 -0.17 -12.52
N ALA A 26 11.40 -0.84 -12.03
CA ALA A 26 11.30 -1.71 -10.86
C ALA A 26 11.09 -0.90 -9.58
N TRP A 27 10.29 -1.41 -8.65
CA TRP A 27 10.18 -0.89 -7.30
C TRP A 27 9.80 -2.00 -6.31
N VAL A 28 9.94 -1.68 -5.03
CA VAL A 28 9.41 -2.46 -3.91
C VAL A 28 8.56 -1.53 -3.06
N THR A 29 7.42 -2.00 -2.60
CA THR A 29 6.56 -1.27 -1.67
C THR A 29 6.39 -2.08 -0.41
N VAL A 30 6.73 -1.48 0.73
CA VAL A 30 6.45 -2.02 2.06
C VAL A 30 5.12 -1.45 2.53
N TYR A 31 4.29 -2.28 3.16
CA TYR A 31 3.00 -1.89 3.70
C TYR A 31 3.03 -1.85 5.22
N VAL A 32 2.43 -0.81 5.79
CA VAL A 32 2.24 -0.62 7.22
C VAL A 32 0.75 -0.76 7.54
N GLU A 33 0.41 -1.61 8.52
CA GLU A 33 -0.97 -1.78 8.98
C GLU A 33 -1.42 -0.58 9.81
N VAL A 34 -2.60 -0.04 9.50
CA VAL A 34 -3.27 1.05 10.20
C VAL A 34 -4.78 0.78 10.30
N ASP A 35 -5.44 1.40 11.28
CA ASP A 35 -6.89 1.28 11.50
C ASP A 35 -7.73 2.14 10.53
N ASP A 36 -7.22 3.30 10.14
CA ASP A 36 -7.86 4.22 9.19
C ASP A 36 -6.85 4.82 8.19
N PRO A 37 -6.64 4.18 7.01
CA PRO A 37 -5.78 4.71 5.97
C PRO A 37 -6.11 6.15 5.56
N GLN A 38 -7.39 6.54 5.57
CA GLN A 38 -7.80 7.88 5.16
C GLN A 38 -7.37 8.95 6.19
N ALA A 39 -7.45 8.65 7.48
CA ALA A 39 -6.95 9.52 8.53
C ALA A 39 -5.43 9.69 8.46
N TYR A 40 -4.70 8.60 8.21
CA TYR A 40 -3.24 8.66 8.10
C TYR A 40 -2.78 9.41 6.84
N LEU A 41 -3.44 9.24 5.68
CA LEU A 41 -3.14 10.04 4.49
C LEU A 41 -3.28 11.55 4.75
N LYS A 42 -4.37 11.98 5.41
CA LYS A 42 -4.56 13.39 5.78
C LYS A 42 -3.43 13.91 6.67
N ARG A 43 -2.93 13.07 7.59
CA ARG A 43 -1.79 13.42 8.45
C ARG A 43 -0.49 13.51 7.65
N ILE A 44 -0.26 12.56 6.75
CA ILE A 44 0.92 12.52 5.86
C ILE A 44 0.98 13.77 4.98
N GLU A 45 -0.14 14.16 4.37
CA GLU A 45 -0.23 15.36 3.53
C GLU A 45 0.10 16.63 4.31
N ARG A 46 -0.39 16.76 5.56
CA ARG A 46 -0.04 17.88 6.45
C ARG A 46 1.45 17.94 6.80
N MET A 47 2.16 16.82 6.73
CA MET A 47 3.60 16.72 7.00
C MET A 47 4.44 16.80 5.71
N GLY A 48 3.83 17.13 4.57
CA GLY A 48 4.53 17.33 3.29
C GLY A 48 4.62 16.08 2.40
N GLY A 49 4.04 14.95 2.82
CA GLY A 49 3.88 13.78 1.96
C GLY A 49 2.77 13.98 0.92
N LYS A 50 2.66 13.03 -0.01
CA LYS A 50 1.68 13.06 -1.10
C LYS A 50 0.96 11.73 -1.24
N THR A 51 -0.36 11.77 -1.37
CA THR A 51 -1.13 10.59 -1.77
C THR A 51 -0.77 10.20 -3.21
N VAL A 52 -0.34 8.95 -3.42
CA VAL A 52 -0.01 8.37 -4.74
C VAL A 52 -1.15 7.49 -5.23
N VAL A 53 -1.67 6.64 -4.34
CA VAL A 53 -2.87 5.84 -4.56
C VAL A 53 -3.83 6.18 -3.41
N PRO A 54 -5.04 6.70 -3.69
CA PRO A 54 -6.03 6.98 -2.65
C PRO A 54 -6.48 5.68 -1.99
N VAL A 55 -7.21 5.79 -0.87
CA VAL A 55 -7.80 4.61 -0.22
C VAL A 55 -8.64 3.84 -1.23
N THR A 56 -8.20 2.63 -1.50
CA THR A 56 -8.76 1.73 -2.51
C THR A 56 -9.12 0.44 -1.82
N ASP A 57 -10.39 0.05 -1.95
CA ASP A 57 -10.86 -1.25 -1.50
C ASP A 57 -10.81 -2.24 -2.65
N ILE A 58 -10.15 -3.38 -2.40
CA ILE A 58 -10.19 -4.54 -3.28
C ILE A 58 -11.04 -5.61 -2.59
N PRO A 59 -12.29 -5.82 -3.03
CA PRO A 59 -13.22 -6.73 -2.39
C PRO A 59 -12.63 -8.13 -2.20
N GLY A 60 -12.71 -8.65 -0.97
CA GLY A 60 -12.21 -9.97 -0.59
C GLY A 60 -10.70 -10.10 -0.52
N MET A 61 -9.94 -9.00 -0.63
CA MET A 61 -8.47 -9.01 -0.50
C MET A 61 -7.95 -8.02 0.53
N VAL A 62 -8.11 -6.71 0.28
CA VAL A 62 -7.43 -5.68 1.07
C VAL A 62 -8.02 -4.30 0.84
N THR A 63 -8.05 -3.47 1.89
CA THR A 63 -8.18 -2.01 1.75
C THR A 63 -6.81 -1.38 1.93
N PHE A 64 -6.31 -0.66 0.93
CA PHE A 64 -4.95 -0.10 0.95
C PHE A 64 -4.89 1.33 0.43
N ALA A 65 -3.77 1.99 0.67
CA ALA A 65 -3.40 3.24 0.03
C ALA A 65 -1.88 3.27 -0.17
N VAL A 66 -1.37 4.20 -0.99
CA VAL A 66 0.08 4.42 -1.14
C VAL A 66 0.34 5.92 -1.07
N PHE A 67 1.35 6.31 -0.30
CA PHE A 67 1.84 7.68 -0.26
C PHE A 67 3.32 7.74 -0.66
N ALA A 68 3.77 8.93 -1.03
CA ALA A 68 5.17 9.30 -1.14
C ALA A 68 5.53 10.24 0.00
N ASP A 69 6.65 10.00 0.67
CA ASP A 69 7.23 10.96 1.62
C ASP A 69 7.83 12.18 0.87
N PRO A 70 8.32 13.21 1.59
CA PRO A 70 8.93 14.38 0.95
C PRO A 70 10.15 14.07 0.06
N GLU A 71 10.82 12.94 0.26
CA GLU A 71 11.96 12.48 -0.55
C GLU A 71 11.53 11.60 -1.73
N GLY A 72 10.23 11.28 -1.83
CA GLY A 72 9.65 10.49 -2.91
C GLY A 72 9.60 8.98 -2.64
N ASN A 73 9.97 8.52 -1.44
CA ASN A 73 9.88 7.10 -1.10
C ASN A 73 8.41 6.67 -1.00
N LYS A 74 8.06 5.57 -1.67
CA LYS A 74 6.68 5.06 -1.68
C LYS A 74 6.46 4.03 -0.59
N VAL A 75 5.45 4.26 0.25
CA VAL A 75 5.05 3.35 1.32
C VAL A 75 3.55 3.10 1.24
N GLY A 76 3.17 1.85 1.44
CA GLY A 76 1.78 1.41 1.48
C GLY A 76 1.19 1.51 2.88
N LEU A 77 -0.08 1.91 2.97
CA LEU A 77 -0.91 1.75 4.16
C LEU A 77 -1.90 0.62 3.89
N VAL A 78 -2.15 -0.21 4.88
CA VAL A 78 -3.16 -1.26 4.78
C VAL A 78 -4.07 -1.29 5.99
N LYS A 79 -5.36 -1.51 5.76
CA LYS A 79 -6.31 -1.80 6.83
C LYS A 79 -6.54 -3.30 6.90
N SER A 80 -6.27 -3.86 8.07
CA SER A 80 -6.62 -5.25 8.37
C SER A 80 -8.13 -5.40 8.51
N MET A 81 -8.70 -6.41 7.86
CA MET A 81 -10.04 -6.91 8.14
C MET A 81 -9.92 -7.79 9.39
N ARG A 82 -10.08 -7.20 10.58
CA ARG A 82 -10.28 -7.97 11.81
C ARG A 82 -11.65 -8.65 11.79
#